data_AF-A0AB39EQI7-F1
#
_entry.id   AF-A0AB39EQI7-F1
#
_cell.length_a   1.000
_cell.length_b   1.000
_cell.length_c   1.000
_cell.angle_alpha   90.00
_cell.angle_beta   90.00
_cell.angle_gamma   90.00
#
_symmetry.space_group_name_H-M   'P 1'
#
loop_
_entity.id
_entity.type
_entity.pdbx_description
1 polymer ?
#
loop_
_entity_poly.entity_id
_entity_poly.type
_entity_poly.pdbx_seq_one_letter_code
_entity_poly.pdbx_strand_id
1 'polypeptide(L)'
;MNIALPAIIAFLIILPGFAFRSRWQIVDGTRLDYSPFGQVVVNAVIYAALIHSIILAFSAVVLDRGVRFDVLIRLLSSSATPSDYELVHRDIAWVSAYFFAALFVPIMLAYAVKKIVSEFRLDRKDSRLCDIFRFKRAPWYYLLSGADFSKIKCLILFR
;
A
#
# COMPACT_ATOMS: atom_id res chain seq x y z
N MET A 1 8.27 0.45 -33.15
CA MET A 1 7.74 1.06 -31.90
C MET A 1 7.23 -0.04 -31.00
N ASN A 2 8.04 -0.49 -30.03
CA ASN A 2 7.59 -1.42 -29.01
C ASN A 2 7.16 -0.61 -27.77
N ILE A 3 5.89 -0.21 -27.72
CA ILE A 3 5.32 0.54 -26.58
C ILE A 3 4.89 -0.43 -25.47
N ALA A 4 4.75 -1.72 -25.77
CA ALA A 4 4.24 -2.72 -24.84
C ALA A 4 5.15 -2.88 -23.61
N LEU A 5 6.47 -2.94 -23.82
CA LEU A 5 7.40 -3.12 -22.70
C LEU A 5 7.39 -1.93 -21.72
N PRO A 6 7.55 -0.66 -22.14
CA PRO A 6 7.41 0.48 -21.24
C PRO A 6 6.07 0.51 -20.49
N ALA A 7 4.97 0.17 -21.17
CA ALA A 7 3.65 0.13 -20.56
C ALA A 7 3.54 -0.93 -19.45
N ILE A 8 4.08 -2.14 -19.69
CA ILE A 8 4.13 -3.21 -18.68
C ILE A 8 4.98 -2.79 -17.49
N ILE A 9 6.15 -2.20 -17.72
CA ILE A 9 7.04 -1.72 -16.64
C ILE A 9 6.33 -0.63 -15.82
N ALA A 10 5.72 0.36 -16.48
CA ALA A 10 4.96 1.40 -15.80
C ALA A 10 3.81 0.82 -14.98
N PHE A 11 3.09 -0.16 -15.51
CA PHE A 11 2.02 -0.84 -14.79
C PHE A 11 2.56 -1.57 -13.55
N LEU A 12 3.65 -2.33 -13.68
CA LEU A 12 4.29 -3.04 -12.56
C LEU A 12 4.78 -2.10 -11.46
N ILE A 13 5.28 -0.91 -11.82
CA ILE A 13 5.71 0.12 -10.86
C ILE A 13 4.49 0.70 -10.11
N ILE A 14 3.35 0.90 -10.75
CA ILE A 14 2.18 1.52 -10.09
C ILE A 14 1.35 0.49 -9.30
N LEU A 15 1.33 -0.77 -9.75
CA LEU A 15 0.57 -1.88 -9.16
C LEU A 15 0.66 -2.02 -7.62
N PRO A 16 1.83 -1.96 -6.97
CA PRO A 16 1.92 -2.10 -5.52
C PRO A 16 1.14 -1.03 -4.75
N GLY A 17 1.03 0.18 -5.29
CA GLY A 17 0.22 1.25 -4.71
C GLY A 17 -1.28 0.95 -4.74
N PHE A 18 -1.77 0.36 -5.83
CA PHE A 18 -3.16 -0.12 -5.91
C PHE A 18 -3.41 -1.31 -4.97
N ALA A 19 -2.47 -2.24 -4.89
CA ALA A 19 -2.54 -3.39 -3.99
C ALA A 19 -2.60 -2.95 -2.51
N PHE A 20 -1.74 -2.01 -2.11
CA PHE A 20 -1.79 -1.44 -0.78
C PHE A 20 -3.09 -0.68 -0.51
N ARG A 21 -3.50 0.24 -1.41
CA ARG A 21 -4.72 1.04 -1.24
C ARG A 21 -5.97 0.17 -1.07
N SER A 22 -6.15 -0.82 -1.94
CA SER A 22 -7.32 -1.71 -1.92
C SER A 22 -7.43 -2.49 -0.60
N ARG A 23 -6.28 -2.87 -0.02
CA ARG A 23 -6.23 -3.58 1.26
C ARG A 23 -6.26 -2.64 2.45
N TRP A 24 -5.80 -1.41 2.34
CA TRP A 24 -5.84 -0.43 3.43
C TRP A 24 -7.26 0.06 3.75
N GLN A 25 -8.19 0.03 2.79
CA GLN A 25 -9.58 0.36 3.07
C GLN A 25 -10.17 -0.63 4.09
N ILE A 26 -10.53 -0.12 5.28
CA ILE A 26 -11.08 -0.91 6.40
C ILE A 26 -12.61 -0.88 6.42
N VAL A 27 -13.22 0.06 5.69
CA VAL A 27 -14.68 0.17 5.62
C VAL A 27 -15.22 -0.96 4.73
N ASP A 28 -16.19 -1.68 5.27
CA ASP A 28 -16.86 -2.88 4.76
C ASP A 28 -16.86 -3.02 3.24
N GLY A 29 -16.46 -4.22 2.76
CA GLY A 29 -16.44 -4.62 1.35
C GLY A 29 -17.81 -4.68 0.66
N THR A 30 -18.81 -3.97 1.18
CA THR A 30 -20.19 -3.94 0.69
C THR A 30 -20.61 -2.57 0.14
N ARG A 31 -19.80 -1.51 0.33
CA ARG A 31 -20.03 -0.22 -0.34
C ARG A 31 -19.09 -0.06 -1.53
N LEU A 32 -19.66 0.16 -2.71
CA LEU A 32 -18.87 0.60 -3.86
C LEU A 32 -18.08 1.85 -3.46
N ASP A 33 -16.77 1.82 -3.66
CA ASP A 33 -15.90 2.98 -3.49
C ASP A 33 -16.25 4.01 -4.57
N TYR A 34 -17.11 4.99 -4.24
CA TYR A 34 -17.47 6.09 -5.14
C TYR A 34 -16.38 7.17 -5.26
N SER A 35 -15.14 6.88 -4.83
CA SER A 35 -14.01 7.79 -5.06
C SER A 35 -13.84 8.01 -6.57
N PRO A 36 -13.71 9.27 -7.05
CA PRO A 36 -13.43 9.54 -8.45
C PRO A 36 -12.18 8.79 -8.90
N PHE A 37 -12.20 8.21 -10.10
CA PHE A 37 -11.09 7.40 -10.63
C PHE A 37 -9.74 8.13 -10.52
N GLY A 38 -9.69 9.43 -10.85
CA GLY A 38 -8.48 10.24 -10.72
C GLY A 38 -7.92 10.27 -9.28
N GLN A 39 -8.79 10.36 -8.27
CA GLN A 39 -8.37 10.30 -6.86
C GLN A 39 -7.82 8.92 -6.50
N VAL A 40 -8.39 7.85 -7.05
CA VAL A 40 -7.88 6.48 -6.85
C VAL A 40 -6.48 6.34 -7.43
N VAL A 41 -6.28 6.78 -8.67
CA VAL A 41 -4.99 6.71 -9.37
C VAL A 41 -3.93 7.53 -8.66
N VAL A 42 -4.23 8.80 -8.31
CA VAL A 42 -3.27 9.67 -7.62
C VAL A 42 -2.82 9.06 -6.30
N ASN A 43 -3.76 8.56 -5.49
CA ASN A 43 -3.41 7.89 -4.24
C ASN A 43 -2.55 6.63 -4.48
N ALA A 44 -2.91 5.81 -5.47
CA ALA A 44 -2.13 4.63 -5.82
C ALA A 44 -0.70 5.00 -6.23
N VAL A 45 -0.51 6.03 -7.06
CA VAL A 45 0.81 6.52 -7.47
C VAL A 45 1.62 7.00 -6.26
N ILE A 46 1.02 7.77 -5.36
CA ILE A 46 1.69 8.22 -4.13
C ILE A 46 2.12 7.03 -3.27
N TYR A 47 1.23 6.06 -3.03
CA TYR A 47 1.57 4.86 -2.27
C TYR A 47 2.65 4.03 -2.95
N ALA A 48 2.58 3.85 -4.27
CA ALA A 48 3.59 3.15 -5.04
C ALA A 48 4.97 3.83 -4.88
N ALA A 49 5.03 5.16 -5.02
CA ALA A 49 6.27 5.92 -4.84
C ALA A 49 6.86 5.75 -3.42
N LEU A 50 6.01 5.78 -2.38
CA LEU A 50 6.44 5.57 -1.00
C LEU A 50 6.96 4.14 -0.76
N ILE A 51 6.23 3.13 -1.25
CA ILE A 51 6.61 1.71 -1.14
C ILE A 51 7.96 1.48 -1.82
N HIS A 52 8.12 1.95 -3.06
CA HIS A 52 9.38 1.82 -3.78
C HIS A 52 10.51 2.55 -3.05
N SER A 53 10.29 3.79 -2.58
CA SER A 53 11.31 4.53 -1.83
C SER A 53 11.78 3.78 -0.58
N ILE A 54 10.86 3.18 0.18
CA ILE A 54 11.20 2.40 1.39
C ILE A 54 12.01 1.15 1.02
N ILE A 55 11.56 0.38 0.02
CA ILE A 55 12.25 -0.86 -0.38
C ILE A 55 13.62 -0.56 -0.95
N LEU A 56 13.75 0.50 -1.74
CA LEU A 56 15.03 0.90 -2.33
C LEU A 56 15.99 1.44 -1.27
N ALA A 57 15.51 2.25 -0.33
CA ALA A 57 16.31 2.69 0.80
C ALA A 57 16.78 1.50 1.65
N PHE A 58 15.89 0.54 1.92
CA PHE A 58 16.22 -0.68 2.64
C PHE A 58 17.28 -1.51 1.88
N SER A 59 17.09 -1.71 0.58
CA SER A 59 18.05 -2.43 -0.28
C SER A 59 19.42 -1.76 -0.31
N ALA A 60 19.45 -0.43 -0.40
CA ALA A 60 20.70 0.33 -0.43
C ALA A 60 21.46 0.25 0.89
N VAL A 61 20.77 0.36 2.03
CA VAL A 61 21.40 0.39 3.36
C VAL A 61 21.76 -1.01 3.86
N VAL A 62 20.91 -2.01 3.62
CA VAL A 62 21.06 -3.34 4.23
C VAL A 62 21.74 -4.33 3.29
N LEU A 63 21.46 -4.26 1.99
CA LEU A 63 21.95 -5.21 1.01
C LEU A 63 23.09 -4.65 0.15
N ASP A 64 23.44 -3.37 0.34
CA ASP A 64 24.41 -2.63 -0.48
C ASP A 64 24.10 -2.71 -2.00
N ARG A 65 22.80 -2.73 -2.32
CA ARG A 65 22.29 -2.86 -3.69
C ARG A 65 21.44 -1.66 -4.06
N GLY A 66 21.99 -0.82 -4.94
CA GLY A 66 21.32 0.33 -5.53
C GLY A 66 20.61 0.02 -6.86
N VAL A 67 19.70 0.91 -7.25
CA VAL A 67 19.02 0.83 -8.55
C VAL A 67 19.84 1.49 -9.64
N ARG A 68 19.98 0.79 -10.77
CA ARG A 68 20.55 1.32 -12.00
C ARG A 68 19.49 2.07 -12.81
N PHE A 69 19.27 3.33 -12.45
CA PHE A 69 18.28 4.20 -13.12
C PHE A 69 18.60 4.42 -14.61
N ASP A 70 19.86 4.35 -15.02
CA ASP A 70 20.30 4.38 -16.41
C ASP A 70 19.62 3.27 -17.24
N VAL A 71 19.65 2.04 -16.74
CA VAL A 71 19.03 0.88 -17.40
C VAL A 71 17.51 1.02 -17.40
N LEU A 72 16.91 1.43 -16.26
CA LEU A 72 15.47 1.61 -16.17
C LEU A 72 14.94 2.65 -17.16
N ILE A 73 15.60 3.81 -17.27
CA ILE A 73 15.21 4.87 -18.22
C ILE A 73 15.34 4.37 -19.66
N ARG A 74 16.41 3.62 -19.99
CA ARG A 74 16.57 3.02 -21.31
C ARG A 74 15.46 2.03 -21.63
N LEU A 75 15.07 1.17 -20.68
CA LEU A 75 13.98 0.20 -20.84
C LEU A 75 12.60 0.86 -20.97
N LEU A 76 12.39 2.00 -20.31
CA LEU A 76 11.18 2.81 -20.44
C LEU A 76 11.15 3.62 -21.75
N SER A 77 12.32 3.90 -22.31
CA SER A 77 12.44 4.55 -23.60
C SER A 77 12.42 3.53 -24.75
N SER A 78 12.17 3.99 -25.97
CA SER A 78 12.26 3.14 -27.15
C SER A 78 13.70 2.88 -27.63
N SER A 79 14.73 3.16 -26.81
CA SER A 79 16.15 3.01 -27.15
C SER A 79 16.86 1.84 -26.45
N ALA A 80 16.10 0.94 -25.80
CA ALA A 80 16.67 -0.26 -25.19
C ALA A 80 17.43 -1.12 -26.20
N THR A 81 18.68 -1.44 -25.86
CA THR A 81 19.56 -2.30 -26.65
C THR A 81 19.54 -3.74 -26.14
N PRO A 82 19.92 -4.75 -26.95
CA PRO A 82 20.06 -6.15 -26.50
C PRO A 82 20.85 -6.28 -25.19
N SER A 83 21.91 -5.50 -25.03
CA SER A 83 22.76 -5.49 -23.83
C SER A 83 22.03 -5.04 -22.55
N ASP A 84 21.03 -4.15 -22.67
CA ASP A 84 20.24 -3.71 -21.52
C ASP A 84 19.35 -4.87 -20.99
N TYR A 85 18.86 -5.74 -21.87
CA TYR A 85 18.10 -6.93 -21.47
C TYR A 85 18.97 -8.00 -20.81
N GLU A 86 20.21 -8.17 -21.27
CA GLU A 86 21.16 -9.11 -20.66
C GLU A 86 21.52 -8.71 -19.23
N LEU A 87 21.65 -7.40 -18.97
CA LEU A 87 21.87 -6.87 -17.62
C LEU A 87 20.69 -7.22 -16.70
N VAL A 88 19.45 -7.05 -17.16
CA VAL A 88 18.26 -7.44 -16.40
C VAL A 88 18.20 -8.96 -16.20
N HIS A 89 18.52 -9.73 -17.23
CA HIS A 89 18.49 -11.19 -17.17
C HIS A 89 19.51 -11.73 -16.15
N ARG A 90 20.71 -11.15 -16.11
CA ARG A 90 21.75 -11.52 -15.13
C ARG A 90 21.28 -11.33 -13.69
N ASP A 91 20.53 -10.26 -13.43
CA ASP A 91 20.02 -9.91 -12.10
C ASP A 91 18.54 -10.31 -11.91
N ILE A 92 18.01 -11.22 -12.74
CA ILE A 92 16.56 -11.52 -12.78
C ILE A 92 16.02 -11.95 -11.42
N ALA A 93 16.77 -12.75 -10.67
CA ALA A 93 16.37 -13.20 -9.33
C ALA A 93 16.16 -12.01 -8.38
N TRP A 94 17.05 -11.01 -8.44
CA TRP A 94 16.93 -9.80 -7.63
C TRP A 94 15.80 -8.91 -8.08
N VAL A 95 15.63 -8.72 -9.40
CA VAL A 95 14.51 -7.95 -9.96
C VAL A 95 13.17 -8.59 -9.59
N SER A 96 13.05 -9.91 -9.70
CA SER A 96 11.86 -10.66 -9.29
C SER A 96 11.62 -10.56 -7.79
N ALA A 97 12.64 -10.72 -6.95
CA ALA A 97 12.52 -10.57 -5.50
C ALA A 97 12.08 -9.16 -5.11
N TYR A 98 12.59 -8.13 -5.80
CA TYR A 98 12.18 -6.74 -5.60
C TYR A 98 10.70 -6.53 -5.91
N PHE A 99 10.22 -6.94 -7.09
CA PHE A 99 8.80 -6.78 -7.43
C PHE A 99 7.89 -7.65 -6.54
N PHE A 100 8.33 -8.84 -6.16
CA PHE A 100 7.63 -9.68 -5.20
C PHE A 100 7.50 -8.98 -3.84
N ALA A 101 8.59 -8.42 -3.31
CA ALA A 101 8.57 -7.66 -2.07
C ALA A 101 7.68 -6.40 -2.19
N ALA A 102 7.77 -5.68 -3.31
CA ALA A 102 6.96 -4.50 -3.58
C ALA A 102 5.46 -4.80 -3.58
N LEU A 103 5.04 -5.99 -4.01
CA LEU A 103 3.64 -6.39 -3.96
C LEU A 103 3.24 -6.99 -2.61
N PHE A 104 4.06 -7.88 -2.06
CA PHE A 104 3.70 -8.69 -0.91
C PHE A 104 3.85 -7.94 0.42
N VAL A 105 4.94 -7.19 0.59
CA VAL A 105 5.24 -6.47 1.84
C VAL A 105 4.15 -5.46 2.19
N PRO A 106 3.68 -4.59 1.27
CA PRO A 106 2.63 -3.63 1.59
C PRO A 106 1.30 -4.31 1.91
N ILE A 107 0.94 -5.40 1.22
CA ILE A 107 -0.27 -6.17 1.53
C ILE A 107 -0.20 -6.74 2.94
N MET A 108 0.93 -7.35 3.31
CA MET A 108 1.16 -7.89 4.64
C MET A 108 1.16 -6.77 5.69
N LEU A 109 1.78 -5.63 5.41
CA LEU A 109 1.79 -4.47 6.28
C LEU A 109 0.37 -3.95 6.54
N ALA A 110 -0.43 -3.80 5.48
CA ALA A 110 -1.83 -3.38 5.62
C ALA A 110 -2.63 -4.35 6.49
N TYR A 111 -2.42 -5.66 6.34
CA TYR A 111 -3.07 -6.67 7.18
C TYR A 111 -2.57 -6.62 8.63
N ALA A 112 -1.26 -6.54 8.85
CA ALA A 112 -0.65 -6.49 10.17
C ALA A 112 -1.12 -5.26 10.96
N VAL A 113 -1.13 -4.09 10.33
CA VAL A 113 -1.62 -2.86 10.97
C VAL A 113 -3.09 -2.99 11.36
N LYS A 114 -3.94 -3.55 10.49
CA LYS A 114 -5.35 -3.80 10.83
C LYS A 114 -5.49 -4.72 12.04
N LYS A 115 -4.73 -5.82 12.06
CA LYS A 115 -4.75 -6.79 13.14
C LYS A 115 -4.31 -6.16 14.46
N ILE A 116 -3.21 -5.41 14.46
CA ILE A 116 -2.70 -4.69 15.64
C ILE A 116 -3.73 -3.67 16.14
N VAL A 117 -4.30 -2.85 15.25
CA VAL A 117 -5.30 -1.85 15.64
C VAL A 117 -6.53 -2.52 16.25
N SER A 118 -6.98 -3.64 15.69
CA SER A 118 -8.14 -4.40 16.19
C SER A 118 -7.87 -5.09 17.53
N GLU A 119 -6.71 -5.72 17.69
CA GLU A 119 -6.34 -6.44 18.92
C GLU A 119 -6.07 -5.49 20.10
N PHE A 120 -5.32 -4.41 19.85
CA PHE A 120 -5.01 -3.41 20.88
C PHE A 120 -6.08 -2.33 21.02
N ARG A 121 -7.11 -2.37 20.17
CA ARG A 121 -8.25 -1.42 20.19
C ARG A 121 -7.79 0.04 20.18
N LEU A 122 -6.74 0.31 19.39
CA LEU A 122 -6.07 1.62 19.32
C LEU A 122 -6.96 2.72 18.74
N ASP A 123 -8.08 2.31 18.16
CA ASP A 123 -9.10 3.12 17.54
C ASP A 123 -10.18 3.64 18.51
N ARG A 124 -10.18 3.18 19.77
CA ARG A 124 -11.09 3.65 20.83
C ARG A 124 -10.78 5.06 21.31
N LYS A 125 -11.81 5.80 21.75
CA LYS A 125 -11.70 7.16 22.31
C LYS A 125 -10.67 7.32 23.43
N ASP A 126 -10.46 6.26 24.21
CA ASP A 126 -9.55 6.29 25.37
C ASP A 126 -8.07 6.13 24.98
N SER A 127 -7.77 5.81 23.71
CA SER A 127 -6.41 5.65 23.20
C SER A 127 -5.83 6.99 22.73
N ARG A 128 -4.56 7.26 23.05
CA ARG A 128 -3.82 8.44 22.53
C ARG A 128 -3.67 8.43 21.00
N LEU A 129 -3.80 7.26 20.37
CA LEU A 129 -3.67 7.08 18.92
C LEU A 129 -5.03 7.06 18.20
N CYS A 130 -6.11 7.37 18.92
CA CYS A 130 -7.47 7.36 18.39
C CYS A 130 -7.61 8.24 17.15
N ASP A 131 -7.08 9.48 17.15
CA ASP A 131 -7.26 10.41 16.04
C ASP A 131 -6.62 9.95 14.72
N ILE A 132 -5.62 9.07 14.81
CA ILE A 132 -4.88 8.51 13.67
C ILE A 132 -5.58 7.26 13.15
N PHE A 133 -5.96 6.33 14.03
CA PHE A 133 -6.49 5.01 13.64
C PHE A 133 -8.01 4.93 13.58
N ARG A 134 -8.73 5.90 14.13
CA ARG A 134 -10.20 5.90 14.14
C ARG A 134 -10.77 6.10 12.75
N PHE A 135 -11.75 5.26 12.40
CA PHE A 135 -12.44 5.33 11.12
C PHE A 135 -13.36 6.55 11.03
N LYS A 136 -12.86 7.65 10.45
CA LYS A 136 -13.64 8.87 10.20
C LYS A 136 -14.77 8.68 9.17
N ARG A 137 -14.62 7.72 8.25
CA ARG A 137 -15.60 7.44 7.19
C ARG A 137 -16.73 6.48 7.61
N ALA A 138 -16.64 5.84 8.77
CA ALA A 138 -17.64 4.91 9.28
C ALA A 138 -17.98 5.19 10.76
N PRO A 139 -18.49 6.40 11.09
CA PRO A 139 -18.80 6.76 12.48
C PRO A 139 -19.85 5.84 13.12
N TRP A 140 -20.77 5.27 12.33
CA TRP A 140 -21.78 4.31 12.80
C TRP A 140 -21.17 3.02 13.34
N TYR A 141 -20.01 2.58 12.85
CA TYR A 141 -19.35 1.36 13.34
C TYR A 141 -19.06 1.46 14.84
N TYR A 142 -18.57 2.61 15.30
CA TYR A 142 -18.25 2.87 16.71
C TYR A 142 -19.49 3.08 17.58
N LEU A 143 -20.55 3.64 17.00
CA LEU A 143 -21.85 3.79 17.66
C LEU A 143 -22.51 2.42 17.87
N LEU A 144 -22.56 1.57 16.83
CA LEU A 144 -23.21 0.26 16.89
C LEU A 144 -22.41 -0.79 17.67
N SER A 145 -21.07 -0.74 17.61
CA SER A 145 -20.21 -1.60 18.44
C SER A 145 -20.17 -1.17 19.91
N GLY A 146 -20.79 -0.05 20.25
CA GLY A 146 -20.79 0.54 21.59
C GLY A 146 -19.42 1.00 22.09
N ALA A 147 -18.43 1.09 21.19
CA ALA A 147 -17.08 1.53 21.51
C ALA A 147 -17.00 2.99 21.98
N ASP A 148 -18.01 3.79 21.68
CA ASP A 148 -18.12 5.20 22.10
C ASP A 148 -18.91 5.42 23.40
N PHE A 149 -19.55 4.38 23.95
CA PHE A 149 -20.28 4.51 25.21
C PHE A 149 -19.37 4.10 26.38
N SER A 150 -19.10 5.04 27.29
CA SER A 150 -18.47 4.70 28.56
C SER A 150 -19.36 3.72 29.33
N LYS A 151 -18.76 2.74 30.01
CA LYS A 151 -19.44 1.64 30.74
C LYS A 151 -20.56 2.09 31.70
N ILE A 152 -20.67 3.38 32.01
CA ILE A 152 -21.60 3.96 32.98
C ILE A 152 -23.03 4.10 32.41
N LYS A 153 -23.24 4.17 31.09
CA LYS A 153 -24.60 4.41 30.53
C LYS A 153 -25.40 3.18 30.11
N CYS A 154 -24.81 1.98 30.12
CA CYS A 154 -25.52 0.77 29.67
C CYS A 154 -26.52 0.22 30.70
N LEU A 155 -26.48 0.68 31.95
CA LEU A 155 -27.44 0.24 32.98
C LEU A 155 -28.80 0.98 32.94
N ILE A 156 -28.94 2.03 32.12
CA ILE A 156 -30.15 2.89 32.13
C ILE A 156 -31.05 2.64 30.91
N LEU A 157 -30.59 1.94 29.87
CA LEU A 157 -31.37 1.71 28.65
C LEU A 157 -32.17 0.39 28.62
N PHE A 158 -32.14 -0.39 29.71
CA PHE A 158 -32.94 -1.61 29.88
C PHE A 158 -33.79 -1.59 31.16
N ARG A 159 -34.31 -0.41 31.54
CA ARG A 159 -35.32 -0.32 32.60
C ARG A 159 -36.52 0.49 32.15
#